data_AF-A0A7C5MFM0-F1
#
_entry.id   AF-A0A7C5MFM0-F1
#
_cell.length_a   1.000
_cell.length_b   1.000
_cell.length_c   1.000
_cell.angle_alpha   90.00
_cell.angle_beta   90.00
_cell.angle_gamma   90.00
#
_symmetry.space_group_name_H-M   'P 1'
#
loop_
_entity.id
_entity.type
_entity.pdbx_description
1 polymer ?
#
loop_
_entity_poly.entity_id
_entity_poly.type
_entity_poly.pdbx_seq_one_letter_code
_entity_poly.pdbx_strand_id
1 'polypeptide(L)'
;MDEVNAQSKKLFKKYGKAKEMLAKVKADAEAVKALIPARKEEAKNNALNAQNEAKAAFDEAKALLEKAPKGKGTKADIEAMKADLAGLEAQMSEVQASIDKEDYFGAKDKAVSIKEKANAIAEQVKAAIEKVKGKK
;
A
#
# COMPACT_ATOMS: atom_id res chain seq x y z
N MET A 1 -33.86 13.11 -1.28
CA MET A 1 -34.56 14.40 -1.04
C MET A 1 -35.91 14.44 -1.76
N ASP A 2 -36.10 13.60 -2.78
CA ASP A 2 -37.27 13.55 -3.66
C ASP A 2 -38.59 13.25 -2.94
N GLU A 3 -38.57 12.39 -1.92
CA GLU A 3 -39.77 12.05 -1.16
C GLU A 3 -40.27 13.22 -0.30
N VAL A 4 -39.36 14.01 0.28
CA VAL A 4 -39.69 15.21 1.04
C VAL A 4 -40.27 16.29 0.12
N ASN A 5 -39.67 16.46 -1.07
CA ASN A 5 -40.12 17.41 -2.09
C ASN A 5 -41.46 16.99 -2.74
N ALA A 6 -41.71 15.69 -2.92
CA ALA A 6 -42.97 15.18 -3.45
C ALA A 6 -44.12 15.34 -2.43
N GLN A 7 -43.83 15.24 -1.13
CA GLN A 7 -44.81 15.44 -0.07
C GLN A 7 -45.09 16.92 0.22
N SER A 8 -44.11 17.82 0.08
CA SER A 8 -44.28 19.25 0.38
C SER A 8 -45.30 19.95 -0.53
N LYS A 9 -45.53 19.42 -1.73
CA LYS A 9 -46.51 19.92 -2.73
C LYS A 9 -47.95 19.43 -2.50
N LYS A 10 -48.20 18.51 -1.55
CA LYS A 10 -49.53 17.94 -1.28
C LYS A 10 -50.27 18.72 -0.18
N LEU A 11 -51.60 18.81 -0.30
CA LEU A 11 -52.47 19.50 0.68
C LEU A 11 -52.51 18.77 2.04
N PHE A 12 -52.48 17.43 2.02
CA PHE A 12 -52.27 16.58 3.20
C PHE A 12 -50.94 15.85 3.10
N LYS A 13 -49.93 16.37 3.82
CA LYS A 13 -48.54 15.90 3.76
C LYS A 13 -48.36 14.63 4.60
N LYS A 14 -47.83 13.57 4.00
CA LYS A 14 -47.51 12.30 4.70
C LYS A 14 -46.00 12.08 4.71
N TYR A 15 -45.34 12.60 5.74
CA TYR A 15 -43.88 12.46 5.92
C TYR A 15 -43.45 11.16 6.62
N GLY A 16 -44.37 10.20 6.84
CA GLY A 16 -44.05 8.93 7.53
C GLY A 16 -42.84 8.22 6.93
N LYS A 17 -42.88 7.97 5.62
CA LYS A 17 -41.76 7.33 4.90
C LYS A 17 -40.46 8.15 4.92
N ALA A 18 -40.56 9.48 4.90
CA ALA A 18 -39.38 10.34 5.05
C ALA A 18 -38.76 10.25 6.46
N LYS A 19 -39.59 10.13 7.51
CA LYS A 19 -39.13 9.92 8.89
C LYS A 19 -38.49 8.53 9.06
N GLU A 20 -39.05 7.49 8.45
CA GLU A 20 -38.48 6.14 8.45
C GLU A 20 -37.12 6.10 7.74
N MET A 21 -37.01 6.73 6.56
CA MET A 21 -35.72 6.83 5.86
C MET A 21 -34.68 7.60 6.68
N LEU A 22 -35.07 8.68 7.36
CA LEU A 22 -34.16 9.41 8.25
C LEU A 22 -33.71 8.57 9.45
N ALA A 23 -34.63 7.80 10.05
CA ALA A 23 -34.30 6.88 11.14
C ALA A 23 -33.33 5.79 10.66
N LYS A 24 -33.52 5.25 9.46
CA LYS A 24 -32.62 4.29 8.85
C LYS A 24 -31.23 4.87 8.61
N VAL A 25 -31.12 6.06 8.00
CA VAL A 25 -29.83 6.72 7.77
C VAL A 25 -29.10 6.99 9.09
N LYS A 26 -29.81 7.37 10.15
CA LYS A 26 -29.22 7.54 11.48
C LYS A 26 -28.68 6.21 12.02
N ALA A 27 -29.46 5.14 11.94
CA ALA A 27 -29.02 3.80 12.37
C ALA A 27 -27.82 3.31 11.56
N ASP A 28 -27.83 3.47 10.24
CA ASP A 28 -26.72 3.11 9.37
C ASP A 28 -25.46 3.93 9.71
N ALA A 29 -25.60 5.23 10.00
CA ALA A 29 -24.49 6.09 10.41
C ALA A 29 -23.90 5.68 11.76
N GLU A 30 -24.73 5.30 12.74
CA GLU A 30 -24.26 4.78 14.03
C GLU A 30 -23.56 3.43 13.87
N ALA A 31 -24.10 2.55 13.03
CA ALA A 31 -23.47 1.26 12.71
C ALA A 31 -22.10 1.46 12.06
N VAL A 32 -21.98 2.37 11.08
CA VAL A 32 -20.68 2.69 10.45
C VAL A 32 -19.71 3.28 11.47
N LYS A 33 -20.15 4.21 12.32
CA LYS A 33 -19.30 4.78 13.38
C LYS A 33 -18.72 3.70 14.31
N ALA A 34 -19.51 2.69 14.64
CA ALA A 34 -19.04 1.57 15.47
C ALA A 34 -17.96 0.73 14.79
N LEU A 35 -17.91 0.70 13.45
CA LEU A 35 -16.91 -0.06 12.67
C LEU A 35 -15.59 0.69 12.46
N ILE A 36 -15.59 2.02 12.57
CA ILE A 36 -14.40 2.86 12.29
C ILE A 36 -13.16 2.42 13.08
N PRO A 37 -13.22 2.16 14.41
CA PRO A 37 -12.03 1.77 15.17
C PRO A 37 -11.40 0.47 14.66
N ALA A 38 -12.23 -0.56 14.43
CA ALA A 38 -11.77 -1.85 13.93
C ALA A 38 -11.14 -1.74 12.53
N ARG A 39 -11.76 -0.96 11.63
CA ARG A 39 -11.20 -0.74 10.28
C ARG A 39 -9.91 0.06 10.30
N LYS A 40 -9.78 1.01 11.22
CA LYS A 40 -8.55 1.78 11.40
C LYS A 40 -7.41 0.90 11.89
N GLU A 41 -7.69 0.03 12.86
CA GLU A 41 -6.72 -0.95 13.37
C GLU A 41 -6.31 -1.96 12.29
N GLU A 42 -7.27 -2.50 11.53
CA GLU A 42 -7.00 -3.38 10.39
C GLU A 42 -6.10 -2.70 9.35
N ALA A 43 -6.40 -1.46 8.98
CA ALA A 43 -5.60 -0.68 8.03
C ALA A 43 -4.17 -0.46 8.55
N LYS A 44 -4.01 -0.12 9.84
CA LYS A 44 -2.70 0.03 10.47
C LYS A 44 -1.89 -1.26 10.42
N ASN A 45 -2.50 -2.38 10.78
CA ASN A 45 -1.83 -3.69 10.75
C ASN A 45 -1.43 -4.08 9.32
N ASN A 46 -2.28 -3.82 8.34
CA ASN A 46 -1.96 -4.05 6.93
C ASN A 46 -0.78 -3.20 6.44
N ALA A 47 -0.68 -1.93 6.88
CA ALA A 47 0.44 -1.05 6.55
C ALA A 47 1.75 -1.54 7.18
N LEU A 48 1.73 -1.92 8.47
CA LEU A 48 2.89 -2.46 9.18
C LEU A 48 3.38 -3.78 8.55
N ASN A 49 2.45 -4.67 8.20
CA ASN A 49 2.79 -5.91 7.51
C ASN A 49 3.45 -5.64 6.16
N ALA A 50 2.87 -4.74 5.35
CA ALA A 50 3.46 -4.37 4.06
C ALA A 50 4.85 -3.73 4.21
N GLN A 51 5.05 -2.87 5.21
CA GLN A 51 6.36 -2.29 5.52
C GLN A 51 7.41 -3.38 5.84
N ASN A 52 7.04 -4.34 6.68
CA ASN A 52 7.93 -5.45 7.04
C ASN A 52 8.27 -6.33 5.83
N GLU A 53 7.30 -6.64 4.98
CA GLU A 53 7.54 -7.39 3.74
C GLU A 53 8.45 -6.62 2.77
N ALA A 54 8.25 -5.30 2.64
CA ALA A 54 9.09 -4.45 1.82
C ALA A 54 10.53 -4.41 2.33
N LYS A 55 10.71 -4.33 3.66
CA LYS A 55 12.04 -4.42 4.29
C LYS A 55 12.71 -5.76 4.03
N ALA A 56 11.99 -6.87 4.17
CA ALA A 56 12.53 -8.20 3.90
C ALA A 56 12.98 -8.35 2.44
N ALA A 57 12.17 -7.90 1.48
CA ALA A 57 12.50 -7.92 0.05
C ALA A 57 13.72 -7.03 -0.26
N PHE A 58 13.79 -5.84 0.36
CA PHE A 58 14.94 -4.95 0.23
C PHE A 58 16.23 -5.59 0.74
N ASP A 59 16.19 -6.19 1.94
CA ASP A 59 17.35 -6.84 2.55
C ASP A 59 17.80 -8.06 1.71
N GLU A 60 16.87 -8.83 1.15
CA GLU A 60 17.18 -9.92 0.19
C GLU A 60 17.85 -9.38 -1.08
N ALA A 61 17.27 -8.35 -1.71
CA ALA A 61 17.81 -7.75 -2.93
C ALA A 61 19.23 -7.20 -2.72
N LYS A 62 19.47 -6.54 -1.58
CA LYS A 62 20.79 -6.06 -1.17
C LYS A 62 21.79 -7.22 -1.02
N ALA A 63 21.40 -8.28 -0.31
CA ALA A 63 22.26 -9.45 -0.11
C ALA A 63 22.58 -10.21 -1.42
N LEU A 64 21.64 -10.24 -2.37
CA LEU A 64 21.87 -10.81 -3.70
C LEU A 64 22.82 -9.94 -4.51
N LEU A 65 22.62 -8.62 -4.50
CA LEU A 65 23.45 -7.67 -5.25
C LEU A 65 24.91 -7.72 -4.81
N GLU A 66 25.19 -7.98 -3.53
CA GLU A 66 26.55 -8.22 -3.04
C GLU A 66 27.21 -9.45 -3.67
N LYS A 67 26.42 -10.46 -4.01
CA LYS A 67 26.85 -11.71 -4.68
C LYS A 67 26.86 -11.59 -6.20
N ALA A 68 26.45 -10.44 -6.77
CA ALA A 68 26.40 -10.25 -8.20
C ALA A 68 27.80 -10.36 -8.84
N PRO A 69 27.92 -10.99 -10.01
CA PRO A 69 29.21 -11.18 -10.68
C PRO A 69 29.79 -9.84 -11.15
N LYS A 70 31.01 -9.51 -10.71
CA LYS A 70 31.68 -8.24 -11.03
C LYS A 70 32.59 -8.43 -12.24
N GLY A 71 32.12 -8.00 -13.42
CA GLY A 71 32.90 -7.99 -14.67
C GLY A 71 32.79 -6.64 -15.39
N LYS A 72 33.63 -6.41 -16.40
CA LYS A 72 33.60 -5.16 -17.18
C LYS A 72 32.22 -4.86 -17.78
N GLY A 73 31.48 -5.89 -18.17
CA GLY A 73 30.14 -5.76 -18.77
C GLY A 73 28.98 -5.62 -17.78
N THR A 74 29.16 -5.96 -16.49
CA THR A 74 28.07 -5.93 -15.48
C THR A 74 28.24 -4.82 -14.46
N LYS A 75 29.37 -4.09 -14.51
CA LYS A 75 29.69 -3.05 -13.52
C LYS A 75 28.66 -1.90 -13.53
N ALA A 76 28.26 -1.45 -14.71
CA ALA A 76 27.27 -0.38 -14.86
C ALA A 76 25.90 -0.81 -14.32
N ASP A 77 25.45 -2.04 -14.63
CA ASP A 77 24.18 -2.57 -14.13
C ASP A 77 24.18 -2.68 -12.60
N ILE A 78 25.28 -3.16 -12.00
CA ILE A 78 25.42 -3.25 -10.53
C ILE A 78 25.39 -1.87 -9.89
N GLU A 79 26.04 -0.87 -10.49
CA GLU A 79 26.01 0.51 -9.99
C GLU A 79 24.61 1.12 -10.08
N ALA A 80 23.88 0.88 -11.18
CA ALA A 80 22.49 1.31 -11.32
C ALA A 80 21.58 0.65 -10.26
N MET A 81 21.67 -0.67 -10.09
CA MET A 81 20.88 -1.40 -9.07
C MET A 81 21.19 -0.94 -7.64
N LYS A 82 22.44 -0.55 -7.35
CA LYS A 82 22.80 0.04 -6.05
C LYS A 82 22.14 1.40 -5.84
N ALA A 83 22.12 2.24 -6.87
CA ALA A 83 21.45 3.54 -6.82
C ALA A 83 19.93 3.35 -6.63
N ASP A 84 19.33 2.38 -7.33
CA ASP A 84 17.92 2.04 -7.17
C ASP A 84 17.61 1.58 -5.74
N LEU A 85 18.40 0.68 -5.17
CA LEU A 85 18.25 0.26 -3.76
C LEU A 85 18.38 1.46 -2.81
N ALA A 86 19.37 2.35 -2.99
CA ALA A 86 19.48 3.55 -2.16
C ALA A 86 18.21 4.44 -2.26
N GLY A 87 17.62 4.55 -3.44
CA GLY A 87 16.34 5.23 -3.64
C GLY A 87 15.15 4.53 -2.95
N LEU A 88 15.14 3.20 -2.90
CA LEU A 88 14.13 2.43 -2.17
C LEU A 88 14.27 2.57 -0.65
N GLU A 89 15.49 2.62 -0.13
CA GLU A 89 15.77 2.86 1.29
C GLU A 89 15.24 4.22 1.75
N ALA A 90 15.43 5.27 0.94
CA ALA A 90 14.85 6.58 1.20
C ALA A 90 13.31 6.54 1.19
N GLN A 91 12.69 5.86 0.22
CA GLN A 91 11.24 5.68 0.16
C GLN A 91 10.68 4.90 1.36
N MET A 92 11.47 4.00 1.96
CA MET A 92 11.05 3.26 3.16
C MET A 92 10.82 4.18 4.35
N SER A 93 11.57 5.29 4.46
CA SER A 93 11.35 6.30 5.49
C SER A 93 10.02 7.04 5.30
N GLU A 94 9.60 7.23 4.05
CA GLU A 94 8.30 7.82 3.75
C GLU A 94 7.13 6.87 4.08
N VAL A 95 7.32 5.55 4.01
CA VAL A 95 6.31 4.58 4.48
C VAL A 95 6.06 4.78 5.97
N GLN A 96 7.14 4.86 6.77
CA GLN A 96 7.01 5.10 8.22
C GLN A 96 6.31 6.43 8.49
N ALA A 97 6.68 7.50 7.77
CA ALA A 97 6.04 8.81 7.91
C ALA A 97 4.53 8.78 7.56
N SER A 98 4.11 7.99 6.57
CA SER A 98 2.68 7.79 6.27
C SER A 98 1.96 7.04 7.38
N ILE A 99 2.57 6.00 7.97
CA ILE A 99 2.02 5.27 9.13
C ILE A 99 1.85 6.21 10.33
N ASP A 100 2.85 7.05 10.61
CA ASP A 100 2.82 8.00 11.72
C ASP A 100 1.75 9.09 11.55
N LYS A 101 1.42 9.43 10.29
CA LYS A 101 0.32 10.33 9.92
C LYS A 101 -1.04 9.64 9.81
N GLU A 102 -1.12 8.35 10.14
CA GLU A 102 -2.31 7.50 10.02
C GLU A 102 -2.83 7.33 8.57
N ASP A 103 -2.00 7.66 7.57
CA ASP A 103 -2.24 7.36 6.16
C ASP A 103 -1.85 5.91 5.87
N TYR A 104 -2.65 4.98 6.41
CA TYR A 104 -2.33 3.55 6.35
C TYR A 104 -2.46 2.98 4.93
N PHE A 105 -3.40 3.47 4.13
CA PHE A 105 -3.55 3.02 2.74
C PHE A 105 -2.39 3.52 1.88
N GLY A 106 -2.03 4.81 1.98
CA GLY A 106 -0.85 5.34 1.28
C GLY A 106 0.44 4.67 1.73
N ALA A 107 0.60 4.39 3.02
CA ALA A 107 1.74 3.62 3.54
C ALA A 107 1.81 2.22 2.94
N LYS A 108 0.69 1.49 2.93
CA LYS A 108 0.61 0.13 2.37
C LYS A 108 0.98 0.13 0.90
N ASP A 109 0.36 0.99 0.09
CA ASP A 109 0.59 1.02 -1.37
C ASP A 109 2.05 1.36 -1.69
N LYS A 110 2.63 2.31 -0.95
CA LYS A 110 4.05 2.65 -1.09
C LYS A 110 4.96 1.49 -0.70
N ALA A 111 4.67 0.81 0.41
CA ALA A 111 5.44 -0.36 0.83
C ALA A 111 5.37 -1.50 -0.18
N VAL A 112 4.18 -1.78 -0.73
CA VAL A 112 4.02 -2.79 -1.80
C VAL A 112 4.83 -2.41 -3.04
N SER A 113 4.81 -1.15 -3.47
CA SER A 113 5.62 -0.68 -4.61
C SER A 113 7.13 -0.87 -4.36
N ILE A 114 7.60 -0.60 -3.13
CA ILE A 114 9.00 -0.82 -2.75
C ILE A 114 9.34 -2.31 -2.83
N LYS A 115 8.48 -3.18 -2.27
CA LYS A 115 8.64 -4.63 -2.31
C LYS A 115 8.77 -5.15 -3.75
N GLU A 116 7.88 -4.71 -4.64
CA GLU A 116 7.89 -5.12 -6.05
C GLU A 116 9.18 -4.70 -6.77
N LYS A 117 9.65 -3.46 -6.55
CA LYS A 117 10.91 -2.97 -7.13
C LYS A 117 12.12 -3.71 -6.56
N ALA A 118 12.15 -3.98 -5.26
CA ALA A 118 13.21 -4.77 -4.63
C ALA A 118 13.25 -6.19 -5.18
N ASN A 119 12.10 -6.84 -5.33
CA ASN A 119 11.99 -8.17 -5.95
C ASN A 119 12.48 -8.18 -7.40
N ALA A 120 12.13 -7.16 -8.20
CA ALA A 120 12.61 -7.05 -9.57
C ALA A 120 14.14 -6.95 -9.63
N ILE A 121 14.77 -6.18 -8.74
CA ILE A 121 16.24 -6.12 -8.62
C ILE A 121 16.80 -7.49 -8.23
N ALA A 122 16.21 -8.14 -7.23
CA ALA A 122 16.62 -9.47 -6.78
C ALA A 122 16.58 -10.50 -7.93
N GLU A 123 15.53 -10.50 -8.75
CA GLU A 123 15.37 -11.36 -9.93
C GLU A 123 16.41 -11.06 -11.01
N GLN A 124 16.65 -9.79 -11.32
CA GLN A 124 17.68 -9.38 -12.28
C GLN A 124 19.07 -9.86 -11.84
N VAL A 125 19.39 -9.74 -10.55
CA VAL A 125 20.66 -10.21 -10.00
C VAL A 125 20.75 -11.74 -10.05
N LYS A 126 19.69 -12.47 -9.67
CA LYS A 126 19.63 -13.94 -9.78
C LYS A 126 19.90 -14.38 -11.22
N ALA A 127 19.23 -13.77 -12.20
CA ALA A 127 19.43 -14.06 -13.62
C ALA A 127 20.86 -13.76 -14.09
N ALA A 128 21.48 -12.68 -13.59
CA ALA A 128 22.87 -12.36 -13.90
C ALA A 128 23.86 -13.41 -13.33
N ILE A 129 23.62 -13.88 -12.10
CA ILE A 129 24.41 -14.95 -11.47
C ILE A 129 24.29 -16.25 -12.27
N GLU A 130 23.07 -16.64 -12.68
CA GLU A 130 22.82 -17.85 -13.46
C GLU A 130 23.50 -17.80 -14.83
N LYS A 131 23.43 -16.66 -15.54
CA LYS A 131 24.10 -16.48 -16.84
C LYS A 131 25.62 -16.66 -16.75
N VAL A 132 26.24 -16.28 -15.63
CA VAL A 132 27.68 -16.50 -15.43
C VAL A 132 27.99 -17.96 -15.06
N LYS A 133 27.12 -18.61 -14.28
CA LYS A 133 27.26 -20.04 -13.95
C LYS A 133 27.08 -20.96 -15.15
N GLY A 134 26.10 -20.71 -16.03
CA GLY A 134 25.86 -21.51 -17.23
C GLY A 134 26.85 -21.27 -18.37
N LYS A 135 27.73 -20.26 -18.24
CA LYS A 135 28.85 -20.00 -19.17
C LYS A 135 30.18 -20.62 -18.72
N LYS A 136 30.24 -21.19 -17.51
CA LYS A 136 31.37 -22.00 -17.05
C LYS A 136 31.12 -23.46 -17.38
#